data_AF-A0A973MI93-F1
#
_entry.id   AF-A0A973MI93-F1
#
_cell.length_a   1.000
_cell.length_b   1.000
_cell.length_c   1.000
_cell.angle_alpha   90.00
_cell.angle_beta   90.00
_cell.angle_gamma   90.00
#
_symmetry.space_group_name_H-M   'P 1'
#
loop_
_entity.id
_entity.type
_entity.pdbx_description
1 polymer ?
#
loop_
_entity_poly.entity_id
_entity_poly.type
_entity_poly.pdbx_seq_one_letter_code
_entity_poly.pdbx_strand_id
1 'polypeptide(L)'
;MSHFPVTVCLPPMEPEQVGAALEAALAPFDENKEVEPYRAYIETWQEEHKRAQEYYADKPHQLSRPIAELDVAELLSEYEGEKVHAETKDGSDVVLYYRESTYNPKSKWDWWVIGGRWLGYFAVKPERDGDPRLIVGRPGTFDNTAEPRRVDGGPCALLDFGALRKIKATEAGDVYDRWTALVNGLPEAQPWSQFVERYQGDKEGYPIDRARTDYGSQPRVQAALQSKDFRFWDDVIGEFAVDRDTYTLRAAEAAVPGFSLLDLEGRWLEPGRMGWFGMSSDTDDSRLVYNARANAYLDDLPEDAWVVVVDCHI
;
A
#
# COMPACT_ATOMS: atom_id res chain seq x y z
N MET A 1 -2.66 8.42 -3.02
CA MET A 1 -3.53 7.89 -4.10
C MET A 1 -4.51 6.96 -3.43
N SER A 2 -5.81 7.26 -3.34
CA SER A 2 -6.82 6.40 -2.68
C SER A 2 -7.12 5.06 -3.38
N HIS A 3 -6.25 4.59 -4.29
CA HIS A 3 -6.49 3.36 -5.03
C HIS A 3 -5.22 2.53 -5.18
N PHE A 4 -5.39 1.22 -5.27
CA PHE A 4 -4.28 0.28 -5.41
C PHE A 4 -4.72 -1.03 -6.11
N PRO A 5 -3.81 -1.71 -6.84
CA PRO A 5 -4.13 -2.95 -7.52
C PRO A 5 -4.01 -4.13 -6.56
N VAL A 6 -5.02 -5.00 -6.57
CA VAL A 6 -5.03 -6.27 -5.84
C VAL A 6 -5.08 -7.42 -6.85
N THR A 7 -4.13 -8.35 -6.74
CA THR A 7 -4.17 -9.59 -7.51
C THR A 7 -4.97 -10.63 -6.74
N VAL A 8 -6.11 -11.05 -7.27
CA VAL A 8 -6.99 -12.03 -6.65
C VAL A 8 -6.84 -13.37 -7.34
N CYS A 9 -6.49 -14.40 -6.57
CA CYS A 9 -6.39 -15.77 -7.04
C CYS A 9 -7.68 -16.53 -6.69
N LEU A 10 -8.26 -17.22 -7.65
CA LEU A 10 -9.52 -17.92 -7.50
C LEU A 10 -9.41 -19.37 -8.01
N PRO A 11 -10.21 -20.31 -7.47
CA PRO A 11 -10.19 -21.69 -7.94
C PRO A 11 -10.64 -21.81 -9.41
N PRO A 12 -10.43 -22.96 -10.07
CA PRO A 12 -10.94 -23.20 -11.42
C PRO A 12 -12.46 -23.02 -11.49
N MET A 13 -12.92 -22.25 -12.47
CA MET A 13 -14.33 -21.94 -12.72
C MET A 13 -14.60 -21.59 -14.17
N GLU A 14 -15.88 -21.50 -14.53
CA GLU A 14 -16.31 -20.96 -15.83
C GLU A 14 -16.25 -19.42 -15.84
N PRO A 15 -15.97 -18.76 -16.99
CA PRO A 15 -15.81 -17.31 -17.07
C PRO A 15 -16.96 -16.50 -16.48
N GLU A 16 -18.20 -16.98 -16.64
CA GLU A 16 -19.39 -16.29 -16.17
C GLU A 16 -19.48 -16.25 -14.63
N GLN A 17 -18.73 -17.11 -13.94
CA GLN A 17 -18.72 -17.21 -12.48
C GLN A 17 -17.71 -16.26 -11.82
N VAL A 18 -16.79 -15.70 -12.58
CA VAL A 18 -15.66 -14.90 -12.04
C VAL A 18 -16.14 -13.69 -11.25
N GLY A 19 -17.17 -12.99 -11.72
CA GLY A 19 -17.73 -11.85 -10.99
C GLY A 19 -18.22 -12.23 -9.60
N ALA A 20 -19.05 -13.27 -9.51
CA ALA A 20 -19.57 -13.76 -8.22
C ALA A 20 -18.47 -14.33 -7.31
N ALA A 21 -17.45 -14.98 -7.89
CA ALA A 21 -16.32 -15.48 -7.14
C ALA A 21 -15.44 -14.36 -6.55
N LEU A 22 -15.21 -13.27 -7.32
CA LEU A 22 -14.53 -12.08 -6.82
C LEU A 22 -15.32 -11.40 -5.69
N GLU A 23 -16.63 -11.23 -5.87
CA GLU A 23 -17.50 -10.68 -4.81
C GLU A 23 -17.39 -11.52 -3.52
N ALA A 24 -17.48 -12.84 -3.63
CA ALA A 24 -17.37 -13.72 -2.47
C ALA A 24 -15.98 -13.68 -1.81
N ALA A 25 -14.91 -13.64 -2.60
CA ALA A 25 -13.54 -13.59 -2.11
C ALA A 25 -13.20 -12.26 -1.43
N LEU A 26 -13.71 -11.15 -1.96
CA LEU A 26 -13.42 -9.80 -1.46
C LEU A 26 -14.36 -9.37 -0.33
N ALA A 27 -15.58 -9.90 -0.23
CA ALA A 27 -16.59 -9.54 0.77
C ALA A 27 -16.13 -9.56 2.25
N PRO A 28 -15.19 -10.41 2.69
CA PRO A 28 -14.64 -10.33 4.05
C PRO A 28 -13.87 -9.04 4.35
N PHE A 29 -13.42 -8.33 3.31
CA PHE A 29 -12.56 -7.14 3.38
C PHE A 29 -13.29 -5.84 3.02
N ASP A 30 -14.61 -5.90 2.80
CA ASP A 30 -15.46 -4.73 2.56
C ASP A 30 -15.53 -3.85 3.81
N GLU A 31 -15.20 -2.58 3.67
CA GLU A 31 -15.30 -1.56 4.72
C GLU A 31 -16.74 -1.27 5.12
N ASN A 32 -17.69 -1.40 4.19
CA ASN A 32 -19.11 -1.12 4.44
C ASN A 32 -19.81 -2.27 5.19
N LYS A 33 -19.11 -3.38 5.42
CA LYS A 33 -19.63 -4.53 6.14
C LYS A 33 -19.57 -4.30 7.65
N GLU A 34 -20.72 -4.10 8.27
CA GLU A 34 -20.80 -4.18 9.73
C GLU A 34 -20.57 -5.62 10.22
N VAL A 35 -19.80 -5.75 11.29
CA VAL A 35 -19.54 -7.02 11.99
C VAL A 35 -20.16 -7.00 13.38
N GLU A 36 -20.27 -8.18 13.99
CA GLU A 36 -20.71 -8.28 15.38
C GLU A 36 -19.86 -7.39 16.29
N PRO A 37 -20.47 -6.68 17.26
CA PRO A 37 -19.76 -5.79 18.16
C PRO A 37 -18.59 -6.49 18.84
N TYR A 38 -17.43 -5.85 18.80
CA TYR A 38 -16.21 -6.34 19.43
C TYR A 38 -15.48 -5.21 20.16
N ARG A 39 -14.55 -5.63 21.03
CA ARG A 39 -13.67 -4.71 21.76
C ARG A 39 -12.50 -4.32 20.87
N ALA A 40 -12.52 -3.10 20.37
CA ALA A 40 -11.39 -2.49 19.65
C ALA A 40 -10.44 -1.86 20.68
N TYR A 41 -9.39 -2.60 21.05
CA TYR A 41 -8.38 -2.12 22.01
C TYR A 41 -7.58 -0.96 21.44
N ILE A 42 -7.30 0.03 22.29
CA ILE A 42 -6.60 1.25 21.95
C ILE A 42 -5.12 1.05 22.27
N GLU A 43 -4.34 0.62 21.27
CA GLU A 43 -2.90 0.37 21.46
C GLU A 43 -2.10 1.66 21.73
N THR A 44 -2.61 2.79 21.24
CA THR A 44 -2.02 4.14 21.34
C THR A 44 -2.65 4.99 22.44
N TRP A 45 -3.23 4.36 23.47
CA TRP A 45 -3.98 5.08 24.50
C TRP A 45 -3.12 6.10 25.25
N GLN A 46 -1.80 5.86 25.40
CA GLN A 46 -0.90 6.80 26.07
C GLN A 46 -0.76 8.11 25.28
N GLU A 47 -0.56 8.01 23.97
CA GLU A 47 -0.45 9.16 23.07
C GLU A 47 -1.78 9.91 22.99
N GLU A 48 -2.90 9.19 22.90
CA GLU A 48 -4.24 9.76 22.86
C GLU A 48 -4.58 10.47 24.18
N HIS A 49 -4.26 9.84 25.32
CA HIS A 49 -4.47 10.42 26.65
C HIS A 49 -3.64 11.69 26.83
N LYS A 50 -2.37 11.68 26.39
CA LYS A 50 -1.53 12.88 26.40
C LYS A 50 -2.13 14.01 25.56
N ARG A 51 -2.64 13.71 24.36
CA ARG A 51 -3.31 14.70 23.50
C ARG A 51 -4.56 15.26 24.15
N ALA A 52 -5.37 14.42 24.81
CA ALA A 52 -6.53 14.86 25.55
C ALA A 52 -6.15 15.82 26.69
N GLN A 53 -5.11 15.48 27.47
CA GLN A 53 -4.58 16.35 28.53
C GLN A 53 -4.13 17.71 27.98
N GLU A 54 -3.36 17.72 26.89
CA GLU A 54 -2.89 18.95 26.24
C GLU A 54 -4.07 19.78 25.70
N TYR A 55 -5.07 19.14 25.08
CA TYR A 55 -6.26 19.82 24.56
C TYR A 55 -7.06 20.53 25.65
N TYR A 56 -7.29 19.86 26.78
CA TYR A 56 -8.08 20.38 27.89
C TYR A 56 -7.29 21.26 28.86
N ALA A 57 -5.96 21.28 28.81
CA ALA A 57 -5.15 22.26 29.53
C ALA A 57 -5.56 23.70 29.16
N ASP A 58 -5.86 23.95 27.88
CA ASP A 58 -6.31 25.25 27.37
C ASP A 58 -7.83 25.47 27.52
N LYS A 59 -8.60 24.39 27.72
CA LYS A 59 -10.08 24.41 27.68
C LYS A 59 -10.72 23.63 28.83
N PRO A 60 -10.32 23.84 30.10
CA PRO A 60 -10.79 22.99 31.21
C PRO A 60 -12.30 23.11 31.45
N HIS A 61 -12.93 24.23 31.04
CA HIS A 61 -14.37 24.46 31.13
C HIS A 61 -15.21 23.57 30.21
N GLN A 62 -14.59 22.85 29.27
CA GLN A 62 -15.27 21.91 28.38
C GLN A 62 -15.41 20.51 28.99
N LEU A 63 -14.67 20.21 30.06
CA LEU A 63 -14.82 18.94 30.77
C LEU A 63 -16.04 18.97 31.68
N SER A 64 -16.67 17.81 31.87
CA SER A 64 -17.80 17.64 32.78
C SER A 64 -17.40 17.81 34.25
N ARG A 65 -16.14 17.50 34.57
CA ARG A 65 -15.51 17.57 35.91
C ARG A 65 -14.04 18.01 35.79
N PRO A 66 -13.40 18.47 36.88
CA PRO A 66 -11.97 18.77 36.87
C PRO A 66 -11.15 17.58 36.36
N ILE A 67 -10.16 17.84 35.48
CA ILE A 67 -9.35 16.77 34.85
C ILE A 67 -8.68 15.83 35.87
N ALA A 68 -8.36 16.33 37.07
CA ALA A 68 -7.76 15.53 38.15
C ALA A 68 -8.73 14.51 38.78
N GLU A 69 -10.03 14.61 38.50
CA GLU A 69 -11.07 13.70 38.97
C GLU A 69 -11.48 12.67 37.91
N LEU A 70 -10.97 12.78 36.68
CA LEU A 70 -11.25 11.84 35.59
C LEU A 70 -10.16 10.78 35.52
N ASP A 71 -10.56 9.51 35.43
CA ASP A 71 -9.61 8.47 35.02
C ASP A 71 -9.30 8.56 33.51
N VAL A 72 -8.38 7.70 33.04
CA VAL A 72 -7.96 7.69 31.63
C VAL A 72 -9.13 7.39 30.69
N ALA A 73 -10.00 6.43 31.02
CA ALA A 73 -11.13 6.07 30.18
C ALA A 73 -12.20 7.16 30.15
N GLU A 74 -12.47 7.80 31.29
CA GLU A 74 -13.40 8.93 31.38
C GLU A 74 -12.88 10.13 30.57
N LEU A 75 -11.59 10.48 30.71
CA LEU A 75 -10.99 11.59 29.97
C LEU A 75 -11.00 11.33 28.45
N LEU A 76 -10.64 10.13 28.02
CA LEU A 76 -10.70 9.75 26.61
C LEU A 76 -12.15 9.77 26.10
N SER A 77 -13.10 9.33 26.92
CA SER A 77 -14.52 9.35 26.54
C SER A 77 -15.04 10.77 26.28
N GLU A 78 -14.66 11.72 27.13
CA GLU A 78 -15.04 13.13 26.93
C GLU A 78 -14.32 13.76 25.74
N TYR A 79 -13.04 13.43 25.53
CA TYR A 79 -12.23 13.95 24.44
C TYR A 79 -12.75 13.55 23.07
N GLU A 80 -13.19 12.30 22.95
CA GLU A 80 -13.61 11.70 21.68
C GLU A 80 -15.10 11.86 21.42
N GLY A 81 -15.90 12.04 22.49
CA GLY A 81 -17.35 12.02 22.41
C GLY A 81 -17.95 10.62 22.26
N GLU A 82 -17.14 9.57 22.41
CA GLU A 82 -17.53 8.16 22.37
C GLU A 82 -17.12 7.45 23.66
N LYS A 83 -17.81 6.38 24.05
CA LYS A 83 -17.52 5.70 25.31
C LYS A 83 -16.26 4.84 25.20
N VAL A 84 -15.27 5.13 26.04
CA VAL A 84 -14.08 4.31 26.26
C VAL A 84 -14.26 3.48 27.53
N HIS A 85 -13.89 2.22 27.44
CA HIS A 85 -13.95 1.25 28.54
C HIS A 85 -12.54 0.92 29.02
N ALA A 86 -12.41 0.57 30.29
CA ALA A 86 -11.17 0.04 30.86
C ALA A 86 -11.43 -1.37 31.42
N GLU A 87 -10.46 -2.27 31.23
CA GLU A 87 -10.45 -3.57 31.90
C GLU A 87 -9.04 -4.00 32.27
N THR A 88 -8.92 -4.83 33.31
CA THR A 88 -7.64 -5.41 33.71
C THR A 88 -7.39 -6.68 32.92
N LYS A 89 -6.22 -6.79 32.29
CA LYS A 89 -5.82 -8.01 31.58
C LYS A 89 -5.63 -9.16 32.58
N ASP A 90 -6.31 -10.28 32.32
CA ASP A 90 -6.33 -11.46 33.19
C ASP A 90 -4.94 -11.83 33.73
N GLY A 91 -4.83 -11.88 35.06
CA GLY A 91 -3.60 -12.27 35.76
C GLY A 91 -2.47 -11.24 35.72
N SER A 92 -2.75 -9.97 35.40
CA SER A 92 -1.77 -8.89 35.40
C SER A 92 -2.35 -7.59 35.97
N ASP A 93 -1.48 -6.65 36.38
CA ASP A 93 -1.89 -5.29 36.78
C ASP A 93 -2.01 -4.34 35.57
N VAL A 94 -2.04 -4.88 34.34
CA VAL A 94 -2.11 -4.09 33.11
C VAL A 94 -3.57 -3.73 32.82
N VAL A 95 -3.85 -2.43 32.75
CA VAL A 95 -5.15 -1.90 32.30
C VAL A 95 -5.12 -1.75 30.78
N LEU A 96 -6.13 -2.30 30.12
CA LEU A 96 -6.39 -2.16 28.69
C LEU A 96 -7.59 -1.24 28.50
N TYR A 97 -7.51 -0.37 27.51
CA TYR A 97 -8.60 0.52 27.12
C TYR A 97 -9.16 0.07 25.77
N TYR A 98 -10.48 0.12 25.61
CA TYR A 98 -11.14 -0.29 24.36
C TYR A 98 -12.40 0.50 24.07
N ARG A 99 -12.79 0.52 22.79
CA ARG A 99 -14.08 0.99 22.29
C ARG A 99 -14.91 -0.21 21.82
N GLU A 100 -16.23 -0.11 21.91
CA GLU A 100 -17.09 -1.06 21.20
C GLU A 100 -17.17 -0.62 19.74
N SER A 101 -16.93 -1.54 18.81
CA SER A 101 -16.97 -1.25 17.37
C SER A 101 -17.68 -2.37 16.61
N THR A 102 -18.40 -1.99 15.56
CA THR A 102 -18.95 -2.87 14.53
C THR A 102 -18.23 -2.68 13.19
N TYR A 103 -17.20 -1.82 13.13
CA TYR A 103 -16.43 -1.57 11.92
C TYR A 103 -15.60 -2.80 11.56
N ASN A 104 -15.55 -3.17 10.27
CA ASN A 104 -14.83 -4.37 9.85
C ASN A 104 -13.32 -4.27 10.16
N PRO A 105 -12.75 -5.05 11.10
CA PRO A 105 -11.32 -4.99 11.39
C PRO A 105 -10.46 -5.53 10.24
N LYS A 106 -11.08 -6.24 9.28
CA LYS A 106 -10.43 -6.73 8.06
C LYS A 106 -10.62 -5.80 6.88
N SER A 107 -11.21 -4.62 7.03
CA SER A 107 -11.47 -3.71 5.92
C SER A 107 -10.20 -3.42 5.12
N LYS A 108 -10.32 -3.46 3.79
CA LYS A 108 -9.28 -3.13 2.83
C LYS A 108 -9.77 -2.19 1.73
N TRP A 109 -11.08 -2.20 1.46
CA TRP A 109 -11.66 -1.44 0.37
C TRP A 109 -13.09 -1.00 0.70
N ASP A 110 -13.55 0.11 0.12
CA ASP A 110 -14.96 0.55 0.12
C ASP A 110 -15.62 0.39 -1.28
N TRP A 111 -14.81 0.23 -2.33
CA TRP A 111 -15.21 -0.05 -3.71
C TRP A 111 -14.11 -0.77 -4.50
N TRP A 112 -14.49 -1.54 -5.53
CA TRP A 112 -13.53 -2.16 -6.46
C TRP A 112 -14.08 -2.37 -7.88
N VAL A 113 -13.17 -2.53 -8.85
CA VAL A 113 -13.50 -2.95 -10.23
C VAL A 113 -12.37 -3.79 -10.85
N ILE A 114 -12.68 -4.71 -11.77
CA ILE A 114 -11.66 -5.42 -12.56
C ILE A 114 -10.93 -4.43 -13.49
N GLY A 115 -9.59 -4.43 -13.45
CA GLY A 115 -8.73 -3.53 -14.23
C GLY A 115 -8.66 -2.12 -13.65
N GLY A 116 -9.64 -1.27 -13.97
CA GLY A 116 -9.70 0.11 -13.49
C GLY A 116 -8.51 0.94 -13.97
N ARG A 117 -7.81 1.60 -13.05
CA ARG A 117 -6.56 2.33 -13.36
C ARG A 117 -5.45 1.44 -13.90
N TRP A 118 -5.53 0.14 -13.65
CA TRP A 118 -4.55 -0.86 -14.08
C TRP A 118 -5.01 -1.70 -15.27
N LEU A 119 -6.02 -1.23 -16.03
CA LEU A 119 -6.54 -1.92 -17.20
C LEU A 119 -5.43 -2.42 -18.14
N GLY A 120 -5.51 -3.69 -18.54
CA GLY A 120 -4.47 -4.37 -19.32
C GLY A 120 -3.25 -4.75 -18.48
N TYR A 121 -3.46 -5.24 -17.27
CA TYR A 121 -2.37 -5.50 -16.33
C TYR A 121 -1.46 -6.67 -16.72
N PHE A 122 -2.04 -7.84 -17.04
CA PHE A 122 -1.31 -9.07 -17.33
C PHE A 122 -0.96 -9.22 -18.80
N ALA A 123 0.21 -9.83 -19.06
CA ALA A 123 0.55 -10.31 -20.40
C ALA A 123 -0.16 -11.63 -20.71
N VAL A 124 -0.56 -11.82 -21.97
CA VAL A 124 -1.10 -13.09 -22.47
C VAL A 124 -0.02 -13.86 -23.22
N LYS A 125 0.03 -15.18 -23.03
CA LYS A 125 0.88 -16.05 -23.86
C LYS A 125 0.49 -15.92 -25.33
N PRO A 126 1.42 -15.65 -26.28
CA PRO A 126 1.07 -15.30 -27.65
C PRO A 126 0.16 -16.32 -28.36
N GLU A 127 0.33 -17.61 -28.09
CA GLU A 127 -0.46 -18.71 -28.65
C GLU A 127 -1.85 -18.88 -28.02
N ARG A 128 -2.15 -18.12 -26.95
CA ARG A 128 -3.42 -18.13 -26.21
C ARG A 128 -4.22 -16.84 -26.39
N ASP A 129 -3.74 -15.93 -27.22
CA ASP A 129 -4.42 -14.67 -27.49
C ASP A 129 -5.84 -14.91 -28.04
N GLY A 130 -6.80 -14.14 -27.53
CA GLY A 130 -8.22 -14.28 -27.88
C GLY A 130 -8.97 -15.48 -27.28
N ASP A 131 -8.38 -16.23 -26.34
CA ASP A 131 -9.11 -17.26 -25.58
C ASP A 131 -10.30 -16.61 -24.84
N PRO A 132 -11.52 -17.16 -24.94
CA PRO A 132 -12.73 -16.54 -24.37
C PRO A 132 -12.74 -16.46 -22.84
N ARG A 133 -11.81 -17.14 -22.15
CA ARG A 133 -11.65 -17.09 -20.70
C ARG A 133 -10.77 -15.91 -20.24
N LEU A 134 -10.14 -15.20 -21.17
CA LEU A 134 -9.40 -13.98 -20.86
C LEU A 134 -10.37 -12.85 -20.57
N ILE A 135 -10.11 -12.10 -19.51
CA ILE A 135 -10.94 -10.99 -19.05
C ILE A 135 -10.23 -9.69 -19.34
N VAL A 136 -10.93 -8.78 -20.02
CA VAL A 136 -10.57 -7.35 -20.05
C VAL A 136 -11.59 -6.63 -19.20
N GLY A 137 -11.10 -5.91 -18.19
CA GLY A 137 -11.88 -5.19 -17.20
C GLY A 137 -12.51 -3.91 -17.75
N ARG A 138 -12.86 -3.02 -16.82
CA ARG A 138 -13.39 -1.70 -17.17
C ARG A 138 -12.30 -0.64 -17.07
N PRO A 139 -12.32 0.39 -17.92
CA PRO A 139 -11.43 1.52 -17.77
C PRO A 139 -11.66 2.23 -16.43
N GLY A 140 -10.60 2.79 -15.89
CA GLY A 140 -10.63 3.60 -14.67
C GLY A 140 -10.60 5.08 -15.01
N THR A 141 -9.51 5.76 -14.65
CA THR A 141 -9.34 7.20 -14.91
C THR A 141 -8.78 7.46 -16.31
N PHE A 142 -9.17 8.59 -16.89
CA PHE A 142 -8.61 9.15 -18.14
C PHE A 142 -8.84 8.30 -19.39
N ASP A 143 -9.94 7.53 -19.46
CA ASP A 143 -10.30 6.71 -20.62
C ASP A 143 -9.16 5.78 -21.07
N ASN A 144 -8.42 5.22 -20.11
CA ASN A 144 -7.34 4.29 -20.39
C ASN A 144 -7.84 3.06 -21.16
N THR A 145 -7.01 2.51 -22.05
CA THR A 145 -7.34 1.34 -22.86
C THR A 145 -6.27 0.28 -22.66
N ALA A 146 -6.67 -1.00 -22.66
CA ALA A 146 -5.73 -2.11 -22.60
C ALA A 146 -4.90 -2.14 -23.90
N GLU A 147 -3.58 -2.26 -23.75
CA GLU A 147 -2.71 -2.50 -24.91
C GLU A 147 -3.00 -3.88 -25.55
N PRO A 148 -2.67 -4.09 -26.83
CA PRO A 148 -2.81 -5.40 -27.46
C PRO A 148 -2.10 -6.51 -26.66
N ARG A 149 -2.77 -7.66 -26.50
CA ARG A 149 -2.30 -8.82 -25.71
C ARG A 149 -2.08 -8.52 -24.23
N ARG A 150 -2.80 -7.53 -23.71
CA ARG A 150 -2.94 -7.28 -22.28
C ARG A 150 -4.36 -7.55 -21.81
N VAL A 151 -4.47 -8.15 -20.63
CA VAL A 151 -5.73 -8.57 -20.02
C VAL A 151 -5.70 -8.28 -18.52
N ASP A 152 -6.85 -8.32 -17.87
CA ASP A 152 -7.02 -8.07 -16.44
C ASP A 152 -7.27 -9.35 -15.65
N GLY A 153 -7.48 -10.48 -16.34
CA GLY A 153 -7.49 -11.78 -15.69
C GLY A 153 -7.70 -12.95 -16.62
N GLY A 154 -7.63 -14.14 -16.04
CA GLY A 154 -7.84 -15.42 -16.74
C GLY A 154 -7.18 -16.57 -16.00
N PRO A 155 -7.34 -17.81 -16.49
CA PRO A 155 -6.58 -18.95 -16.01
C PRO A 155 -5.06 -18.73 -16.14
N CYS A 156 -4.29 -19.17 -15.13
CA CYS A 156 -2.82 -19.08 -15.09
C CYS A 156 -2.15 -19.61 -16.35
N ALA A 157 -2.68 -20.70 -16.91
CA ALA A 157 -2.18 -21.31 -18.13
C ALA A 157 -2.16 -20.36 -19.34
N LEU A 158 -2.99 -19.30 -19.33
CA LEU A 158 -3.10 -18.33 -20.43
C LEU A 158 -2.24 -17.08 -20.22
N LEU A 159 -1.89 -16.78 -18.97
CA LEU A 159 -1.13 -15.59 -18.60
C LEU A 159 0.38 -15.84 -18.70
N ASP A 160 1.14 -14.82 -19.11
CA ASP A 160 2.60 -14.90 -19.26
C ASP A 160 3.29 -14.02 -18.21
N PHE A 161 3.36 -14.52 -16.98
CA PHE A 161 4.05 -13.85 -15.87
C PHE A 161 5.53 -13.60 -16.20
N GLY A 162 6.20 -14.55 -16.86
CA GLY A 162 7.58 -14.42 -17.27
C GLY A 162 7.82 -13.29 -18.27
N ALA A 163 6.94 -13.13 -19.27
CA ALA A 163 7.00 -12.01 -20.19
C ALA A 163 6.72 -10.68 -19.49
N LEU A 164 5.73 -10.61 -18.59
CA LEU A 164 5.43 -9.39 -17.85
C LEU A 164 6.62 -8.94 -16.99
N ARG A 165 7.25 -9.87 -16.25
CA ARG A 165 8.48 -9.62 -15.48
C ARG A 165 9.60 -9.08 -16.36
N LYS A 166 9.84 -9.68 -17.53
CA LYS A 166 10.86 -9.22 -18.50
C LYS A 166 10.57 -7.83 -19.05
N ILE A 167 9.30 -7.54 -19.36
CA ILE A 167 8.88 -6.22 -19.84
C ILE A 167 9.16 -5.16 -18.76
N LYS A 168 8.75 -5.41 -17.51
CA LYS A 168 9.00 -4.46 -16.41
C LYS A 168 10.47 -4.29 -16.07
N ALA A 169 11.27 -5.35 -16.12
CA ALA A 169 12.72 -5.26 -15.99
C ALA A 169 13.35 -4.39 -17.08
N THR A 170 12.88 -4.52 -18.32
CA THR A 170 13.39 -3.75 -19.47
C THR A 170 13.02 -2.27 -19.34
N GLU A 171 11.75 -1.97 -19.06
CA GLU A 171 11.26 -0.60 -18.81
C GLU A 171 12.06 0.08 -17.68
N ALA A 172 12.27 -0.63 -16.57
CA ALA A 172 13.06 -0.14 -15.45
C ALA A 172 14.54 0.08 -15.82
N GLY A 173 15.11 -0.80 -16.63
CA GLY A 173 16.48 -0.66 -17.14
C GLY A 173 16.64 0.60 -17.96
N ASP A 174 15.68 0.88 -18.85
CA ASP A 174 15.68 2.09 -19.66
C ASP A 174 15.54 3.36 -18.80
N VAL A 175 14.74 3.32 -17.72
CA VAL A 175 14.63 4.42 -16.74
C VAL A 175 15.97 4.64 -16.04
N TYR A 176 16.61 3.57 -15.56
CA TYR A 176 17.90 3.63 -14.88
C TYR A 176 19.01 4.18 -15.77
N ASP A 177 19.03 3.77 -17.03
CA ASP A 177 20.02 4.25 -18.01
C ASP A 177 19.83 5.75 -18.30
N ARG A 178 18.58 6.24 -18.39
CA ARG A 178 18.30 7.68 -18.50
C ARG A 178 18.74 8.45 -17.25
N TRP A 179 18.52 7.91 -16.05
CA TRP A 179 18.98 8.53 -14.81
C TRP A 179 20.50 8.63 -14.78
N THR A 180 21.19 7.53 -15.07
CA THR A 180 22.66 7.46 -15.08
C THR A 180 23.24 8.45 -16.08
N ALA A 181 22.66 8.55 -17.27
CA ALA A 181 23.05 9.54 -18.27
C ALA A 181 22.84 10.99 -17.78
N LEU A 182 21.72 11.27 -17.11
CA LEU A 182 21.41 12.61 -16.57
C LEU A 182 22.42 13.08 -15.53
N VAL A 183 22.85 12.18 -14.64
CA VAL A 183 23.76 12.53 -13.52
C VAL A 183 25.23 12.31 -13.83
N ASN A 184 25.57 11.85 -15.04
CA ASN A 184 26.93 11.57 -15.44
C ASN A 184 27.84 12.81 -15.28
N GLY A 185 28.95 12.66 -14.56
CA GLY A 185 29.88 13.75 -14.26
C GLY A 185 29.46 14.70 -13.12
N LEU A 186 28.28 14.51 -12.52
CA LEU A 186 27.86 15.26 -11.34
C LEU A 186 28.38 14.61 -10.05
N PRO A 187 28.74 15.42 -9.02
CA PRO A 187 29.11 14.91 -7.70
C PRO A 187 28.07 13.94 -7.13
N GLU A 188 28.52 12.98 -6.32
CA GLU A 188 27.60 12.08 -5.60
C GLU A 188 26.65 12.87 -4.68
N ALA A 189 25.46 12.31 -4.48
CA ALA A 189 24.39 12.89 -3.68
C ALA A 189 23.93 11.86 -2.64
N GLN A 190 23.38 12.35 -1.53
CA GLN A 190 22.78 11.57 -0.47
C GLN A 190 21.26 11.47 -0.64
N PRO A 191 20.66 10.32 -0.32
CA PRO A 191 19.20 10.13 -0.36
C PRO A 191 18.50 10.95 0.71
N TRP A 192 17.21 11.25 0.50
CA TRP A 192 16.39 12.03 1.43
C TRP A 192 16.39 11.43 2.84
N SER A 193 16.42 10.10 2.96
CA SER A 193 16.48 9.38 4.24
C SER A 193 17.63 9.83 5.16
N GLN A 194 18.80 10.17 4.61
CA GLN A 194 19.92 10.68 5.42
C GLN A 194 19.65 12.08 6.00
N PHE A 195 18.90 12.91 5.29
CA PHE A 195 18.52 14.23 5.77
C PHE A 195 17.42 14.14 6.83
N VAL A 196 16.49 13.18 6.68
CA VAL A 196 15.48 12.86 7.68
C VAL A 196 16.13 12.34 8.97
N GLU A 197 17.11 11.45 8.88
CA GLU A 197 17.85 10.93 10.04
C GLU A 197 18.53 12.07 10.83
N ARG A 198 19.20 12.99 10.14
CA ARG A 198 19.80 14.18 10.78
C ARG A 198 18.77 15.06 11.47
N TYR A 199 17.64 15.33 10.80
CA TYR A 199 16.55 16.11 11.38
C TYR A 199 15.98 15.43 12.64
N GLN A 200 15.80 14.11 12.61
CA GLN A 200 15.31 13.36 13.75
C GLN A 200 16.31 13.36 14.92
N GLY A 201 17.61 13.34 14.63
CA GLY A 201 18.68 13.41 15.62
C GLY A 201 18.86 14.79 16.28
N ASP A 202 18.55 15.88 15.57
CA ASP A 202 18.66 17.24 16.09
C ASP A 202 17.62 18.19 15.45
N LYS A 203 16.39 18.15 15.97
CA LYS A 203 15.27 18.93 15.42
C LYS A 203 15.47 20.45 15.56
N GLU A 204 16.23 20.90 16.56
CA GLU A 204 16.47 22.32 16.83
C GLU A 204 17.64 22.88 16.01
N GLY A 205 18.76 22.16 15.93
CA GLY A 205 19.94 22.57 15.16
C GLY A 205 19.89 22.20 13.67
N TYR A 206 19.05 21.24 13.29
CA TYR A 206 18.84 20.80 11.91
C TYR A 206 17.36 20.67 11.56
N PRO A 207 16.61 21.80 11.50
CA PRO A 207 15.17 21.78 11.25
C PRO A 207 14.83 21.24 9.85
N ILE A 208 13.59 20.76 9.68
CA ILE A 208 13.13 20.11 8.44
C ILE A 208 13.28 20.98 7.18
N ASP A 209 13.14 22.30 7.30
CA ASP A 209 13.30 23.21 6.16
C ASP A 209 14.76 23.32 5.71
N ARG A 210 15.70 23.19 6.66
CA ARG A 210 17.13 23.04 6.34
C ARG A 210 17.40 21.72 5.66
N ALA A 211 16.83 20.62 6.17
CA ALA A 211 16.94 19.30 5.52
C ALA A 211 16.47 19.35 4.05
N ARG A 212 15.28 19.92 3.79
CA ARG A 212 14.72 20.10 2.44
C ARG A 212 15.63 20.95 1.55
N THR A 213 16.15 22.05 2.10
CA THR A 213 17.06 22.95 1.38
C THR A 213 18.35 22.23 1.01
N ASP A 214 18.97 21.54 1.95
CA ASP A 214 20.24 20.84 1.74
C ASP A 214 20.07 19.70 0.72
N TYR A 215 19.04 18.86 0.87
CA TYR A 215 18.71 17.81 -0.11
C TYR A 215 18.45 18.40 -1.49
N GLY A 216 17.60 19.43 -1.57
CA GLY A 216 17.25 20.11 -2.80
C GLY A 216 18.47 20.72 -3.51
N SER A 217 19.43 21.24 -2.76
CA SER A 217 20.62 21.93 -3.30
C SER A 217 21.63 21.01 -4.00
N GLN A 218 21.51 19.69 -3.83
CA GLN A 218 22.45 18.73 -4.40
C GLN A 218 22.42 18.77 -5.94
N PRO A 219 23.58 18.77 -6.64
CA PRO A 219 23.62 18.89 -8.10
C PRO A 219 22.77 17.86 -8.85
N ARG A 220 22.73 16.60 -8.38
CA ARG A 220 21.91 15.54 -8.98
C ARG A 220 20.41 15.77 -8.78
N VAL A 221 19.99 16.30 -7.63
CA VAL A 221 18.59 16.66 -7.36
C VAL A 221 18.17 17.85 -8.22
N GLN A 222 19.03 18.87 -8.34
CA GLN A 222 18.78 20.00 -9.24
C GLN A 222 18.67 19.57 -10.71
N ALA A 223 19.51 18.63 -11.17
CA ALA A 223 19.38 18.05 -12.51
C ALA A 223 18.05 17.28 -12.69
N ALA A 224 17.63 16.52 -11.68
CA ALA A 224 16.36 15.80 -11.69
C ALA A 224 15.15 16.76 -11.80
N LEU A 225 15.14 17.84 -11.01
CA LEU A 225 14.07 18.86 -11.01
C LEU A 225 13.91 19.58 -12.36
N GLN A 226 15.00 19.69 -13.14
CA GLN A 226 14.97 20.26 -14.50
C GLN A 226 14.60 19.23 -15.57
N SER A 227 14.62 17.93 -15.25
CA SER A 227 14.26 16.86 -16.17
C SER A 227 12.76 16.62 -16.19
N LYS A 228 12.18 16.53 -17.39
CA LYS A 228 10.78 16.11 -17.56
C LYS A 228 10.52 14.69 -17.04
N ASP A 229 11.54 13.83 -17.02
CA ASP A 229 11.42 12.42 -16.65
C ASP A 229 11.49 12.23 -15.12
N PHE A 230 12.18 13.13 -14.40
CA PHE A 230 12.54 12.92 -12.99
C PHE A 230 12.05 14.00 -12.01
N ARG A 231 11.51 15.13 -12.49
CA ARG A 231 11.12 16.28 -11.63
C ARG A 231 10.01 16.03 -10.60
N PHE A 232 9.28 14.92 -10.70
CA PHE A 232 8.17 14.58 -9.81
C PHE A 232 8.47 13.36 -8.92
N TRP A 233 9.72 12.92 -8.86
CA TRP A 233 10.14 11.85 -7.97
C TRP A 233 10.47 12.43 -6.59
N ASP A 234 9.91 11.84 -5.52
CA ASP A 234 10.07 12.34 -4.16
C ASP A 234 11.53 12.23 -3.66
N ASP A 235 12.07 11.01 -3.59
CA ASP A 235 13.48 10.73 -3.29
C ASP A 235 14.17 10.07 -4.47
N VAL A 236 14.40 10.84 -5.54
CA VAL A 236 15.08 10.35 -6.76
C VAL A 236 16.48 9.79 -6.46
N ILE A 237 17.16 10.29 -5.43
CA ILE A 237 18.49 9.78 -5.08
C ILE A 237 18.37 8.41 -4.41
N GLY A 238 17.43 8.25 -3.47
CA GLY A 238 17.15 6.98 -2.82
C GLY A 238 16.68 5.89 -3.79
N GLU A 239 15.80 6.26 -4.71
CA GLU A 239 15.26 5.34 -5.74
C GLU A 239 16.37 4.66 -6.55
N PHE A 240 17.38 5.42 -6.97
CA PHE A 240 18.49 4.94 -7.79
C PHE A 240 19.77 4.67 -6.98
N ALA A 241 19.65 4.48 -5.66
CA ALA A 241 20.80 4.20 -4.79
C ALA A 241 21.36 2.78 -4.95
N VAL A 242 20.61 1.89 -5.59
CA VAL A 242 21.02 0.51 -5.90
C VAL A 242 21.62 0.41 -7.30
N ASP A 243 22.34 -0.68 -7.58
CA ASP A 243 22.83 -0.97 -8.92
C ASP A 243 21.68 -1.31 -9.89
N ARG A 244 21.97 -1.24 -11.19
CA ARG A 244 21.00 -1.47 -12.27
C ARG A 244 20.37 -2.86 -12.20
N ASP A 245 21.14 -3.90 -11.86
CA ASP A 245 20.63 -5.26 -11.83
C ASP A 245 19.63 -5.41 -10.67
N THR A 246 19.97 -4.88 -9.49
CA THR A 246 19.04 -4.81 -8.35
C THR A 246 17.78 -3.99 -8.68
N TYR A 247 17.93 -2.83 -9.33
CA TYR A 247 16.79 -1.97 -9.72
C TYR A 247 15.82 -2.70 -10.64
N THR A 248 16.34 -3.33 -11.69
CA THR A 248 15.54 -4.06 -12.68
C THR A 248 14.94 -5.35 -12.11
N LEU A 249 15.63 -6.03 -11.21
CA LEU A 249 15.10 -7.18 -10.48
C LEU A 249 13.89 -6.79 -9.63
N ARG A 250 13.99 -5.70 -8.85
CA ARG A 250 12.87 -5.20 -8.02
C ARG A 250 11.63 -4.89 -8.87
N ALA A 251 11.83 -4.26 -10.03
CA ALA A 251 10.74 -3.98 -10.97
C ALA A 251 10.11 -5.26 -11.54
N ALA A 252 10.93 -6.27 -11.85
CA ALA A 252 10.44 -7.58 -12.29
C ALA A 252 9.62 -8.27 -11.20
N GLU A 253 10.11 -8.29 -9.97
CA GLU A 253 9.43 -8.92 -8.82
C GLU A 253 8.10 -8.22 -8.48
N ALA A 254 8.00 -6.91 -8.68
CA ALA A 254 6.76 -6.17 -8.47
C ALA A 254 5.73 -6.31 -9.63
N ALA A 255 6.11 -6.94 -10.74
CA ALA A 255 5.36 -6.84 -12.00
C ALA A 255 3.99 -7.54 -11.99
N VAL A 256 3.85 -8.63 -11.24
CA VAL A 256 2.67 -9.51 -11.24
C VAL A 256 1.84 -9.39 -9.96
N PRO A 257 2.43 -9.33 -8.74
CA PRO A 257 1.64 -9.38 -7.50
C PRO A 257 0.68 -8.22 -7.27
N GLY A 258 0.86 -7.06 -7.91
CA GLY A 258 0.16 -5.84 -7.53
C GLY A 258 0.65 -5.29 -6.19
N PHE A 259 -0.13 -4.38 -5.59
CA PHE A 259 0.18 -3.87 -4.25
C PHE A 259 -0.04 -4.95 -3.19
N SER A 260 -1.12 -5.70 -3.33
CA SER A 260 -1.52 -6.80 -2.44
C SER A 260 -2.04 -7.99 -3.25
N LEU A 261 -2.00 -9.17 -2.64
CA LEU A 261 -2.47 -10.41 -3.24
C LEU A 261 -3.47 -11.11 -2.31
N LEU A 262 -4.60 -11.55 -2.85
CA LEU A 262 -5.53 -12.44 -2.17
C LEU A 262 -5.36 -13.85 -2.72
N ASP A 263 -4.94 -14.79 -1.86
CA ASP A 263 -4.66 -16.17 -2.27
C ASP A 263 -5.91 -17.07 -2.28
N LEU A 264 -5.75 -18.31 -2.75
CA LEU A 264 -6.82 -19.30 -2.87
C LEU A 264 -7.42 -19.71 -1.51
N GLU A 265 -6.69 -19.50 -0.42
CA GLU A 265 -7.15 -19.75 0.95
C GLU A 265 -7.87 -18.54 1.56
N GLY A 266 -8.01 -17.45 0.81
CA GLY A 266 -8.65 -16.21 1.26
C GLY A 266 -7.77 -15.38 2.19
N ARG A 267 -6.44 -15.58 2.17
CA ARG A 267 -5.49 -14.77 2.95
C ARG A 267 -5.04 -13.57 2.13
N TRP A 268 -5.11 -12.40 2.77
CA TRP A 268 -4.64 -11.14 2.20
C TRP A 268 -3.15 -10.94 2.51
N LEU A 269 -2.32 -10.90 1.48
CA LEU A 269 -0.90 -10.60 1.55
C LEU A 269 -0.70 -9.15 1.16
N GLU A 270 -0.04 -8.37 2.01
CA GLU A 270 0.29 -6.97 1.75
C GLU A 270 1.65 -6.61 2.38
N PRO A 271 2.40 -5.68 1.78
CA PRO A 271 3.67 -5.20 2.33
C PRO A 271 3.46 -4.26 3.53
N GLY A 272 2.32 -3.58 3.58
CA GLY A 272 1.93 -2.67 4.65
C GLY A 272 0.44 -2.40 4.58
N ARG A 273 -0.09 -1.77 5.63
CA ARG A 273 -1.52 -1.41 5.67
C ARG A 273 -1.73 -0.18 4.80
N MET A 274 -2.64 -0.27 3.83
CA MET A 274 -3.13 0.91 3.16
C MET A 274 -4.04 1.71 4.12
N GLY A 275 -3.78 3.00 4.25
CA GLY A 275 -4.54 3.92 5.08
C GLY A 275 -5.11 5.09 4.28
N TRP A 276 -5.61 6.08 5.01
CA TRP A 276 -6.30 7.24 4.43
C TRP A 276 -5.47 7.95 3.36
N PHE A 277 -6.15 8.45 2.32
CA PHE A 277 -5.54 9.08 1.13
C PHE A 277 -4.62 8.13 0.35
N GLY A 278 -4.76 6.82 0.58
CA GLY A 278 -3.90 5.72 0.14
C GLY A 278 -2.42 5.98 0.41
N MET A 279 -2.14 6.39 1.64
CA MET A 279 -0.82 6.28 2.23
C MET A 279 -0.65 4.88 2.78
N SER A 280 0.43 4.21 2.38
CA SER A 280 0.75 2.87 2.86
C SER A 280 1.79 2.95 3.98
N SER A 281 1.71 2.01 4.94
CA SER A 281 2.70 1.85 6.01
C SER A 281 3.88 0.94 5.61
N ASP A 282 4.03 0.63 4.32
CA ASP A 282 5.09 -0.24 3.83
C ASP A 282 6.46 0.41 3.91
N THR A 283 7.46 -0.44 3.99
CA THR A 283 8.88 -0.13 3.86
C THR A 283 9.48 -0.91 2.70
N ASP A 284 10.66 -0.51 2.23
CA ASP A 284 11.42 -1.25 1.22
C ASP A 284 11.60 -2.72 1.62
N ASP A 285 11.97 -3.00 2.87
CA ASP A 285 12.15 -4.36 3.38
C ASP A 285 10.84 -5.16 3.33
N SER A 286 9.74 -4.56 3.78
CA SER A 286 8.43 -5.22 3.74
C SER A 286 7.96 -5.52 2.32
N ARG A 287 8.29 -4.64 1.36
CA ARG A 287 8.02 -4.83 -0.08
C ARG A 287 8.82 -5.97 -0.66
N LEU A 288 10.11 -6.06 -0.35
CA LEU A 288 10.96 -7.17 -0.80
C LEU A 288 10.44 -8.51 -0.28
N VAL A 289 10.08 -8.57 1.01
CA VAL A 289 9.50 -9.77 1.62
C VAL A 289 8.16 -10.14 0.97
N TYR A 290 7.28 -9.15 0.77
CA TYR A 290 5.99 -9.35 0.10
C TYR A 290 6.18 -9.88 -1.33
N ASN A 291 6.99 -9.21 -2.15
CA ASN A 291 7.21 -9.59 -3.54
C ASN A 291 7.82 -10.99 -3.65
N ALA A 292 8.80 -11.32 -2.82
CA ALA A 292 9.41 -12.66 -2.81
C ALA A 292 8.36 -13.74 -2.48
N ARG A 293 7.55 -13.53 -1.44
CA ARG A 293 6.50 -14.47 -1.04
C ARG A 293 5.40 -14.59 -2.08
N ALA A 294 4.95 -13.47 -2.63
CA ALA A 294 3.86 -13.44 -3.61
C ALA A 294 4.28 -14.08 -4.94
N ASN A 295 5.50 -13.84 -5.42
CA ASN A 295 6.00 -14.50 -6.64
C ASN A 295 6.17 -16.01 -6.44
N ALA A 296 6.72 -16.45 -5.31
CA ALA A 296 6.82 -17.88 -5.02
C ALA A 296 5.44 -18.56 -5.04
N TYR A 297 4.43 -17.92 -4.43
CA TYR A 297 3.05 -18.41 -4.47
C TYR A 297 2.46 -18.42 -5.89
N LEU A 298 2.64 -17.36 -6.67
CA LEU A 298 2.13 -17.26 -8.04
C LEU A 298 2.79 -18.25 -9.00
N ASP A 299 4.08 -18.55 -8.80
CA ASP A 299 4.83 -19.50 -9.62
C ASP A 299 4.43 -20.96 -9.34
N ASP A 300 3.96 -21.26 -8.13
CA ASP A 300 3.46 -22.58 -7.72
C ASP A 300 1.94 -22.75 -7.94
N LEU A 301 1.26 -21.72 -8.47
CA LEU A 301 -0.19 -21.72 -8.64
C LEU A 301 -0.64 -22.75 -9.71
N PRO A 302 -1.73 -23.51 -9.48
CA PRO A 302 -2.22 -24.46 -10.47
C PRO A 302 -2.51 -23.79 -11.82
N GLU A 303 -2.18 -24.46 -12.92
CA GLU A 303 -2.35 -23.90 -14.27
C GLU A 303 -3.82 -23.50 -14.60
N ASP A 304 -4.80 -24.16 -13.98
CA ASP A 304 -6.22 -23.91 -14.16
C ASP A 304 -6.82 -22.96 -13.11
N ALA A 305 -6.05 -22.53 -12.11
CA ALA A 305 -6.45 -21.46 -11.21
C ALA A 305 -6.58 -20.14 -11.96
N TRP A 306 -7.48 -19.28 -11.49
CA TRP A 306 -7.73 -17.98 -12.06
C TRP A 306 -6.93 -16.91 -11.32
N VAL A 307 -6.40 -15.95 -12.07
CA VAL A 307 -5.75 -14.75 -11.53
C VAL A 307 -6.40 -13.54 -12.17
N VAL A 308 -6.86 -12.60 -11.35
CA VAL A 308 -7.57 -11.39 -11.79
C VAL A 308 -7.06 -10.19 -11.00
N VAL A 309 -6.78 -9.08 -11.68
CA VAL A 309 -6.45 -7.81 -11.03
C VAL A 309 -7.71 -6.98 -10.81
N VAL A 310 -7.82 -6.40 -9.61
CA VAL A 310 -8.86 -5.43 -9.29
C VAL A 310 -8.24 -4.13 -8.81
N ASP A 311 -8.83 -3.01 -9.22
CA ASP A 311 -8.57 -1.67 -8.68
C ASP A 311 -9.46 -1.49 -7.44
N CYS A 312 -8.87 -1.49 -6.25
CA CYS A 312 -9.55 -1.22 -4.98
C CYS A 312 -9.40 0.25 -4.59
N HIS A 313 -10.46 0.84 -4.02
CA HIS A 313 -10.47 2.16 -3.38
C HIS A 313 -10.46 2.05 -1.85
N ILE A 314 -9.87 3.04 -1.18
CA ILE A 314 -9.86 3.24 0.28
C ILE A 314 -9.94 4.73 0.67
#